data_AF-A0AAW2UQ49-F1
#
_entry.id   AF-A0AAW2UQ49-F1
#
_cell.length_a   1.000
_cell.length_b   1.000
_cell.length_c   1.000
_cell.angle_alpha   90.00
_cell.angle_beta   90.00
_cell.angle_gamma   90.00
#
_symmetry.space_group_name_H-M   'P 1'
#
loop_
_entity.id
_entity.type
_entity.pdbx_description
1 polymer ?
#
loop_
_entity_poly.entity_id
_entity_poly.type
_entity_poly.pdbx_seq_one_letter_code
_entity_poly.pdbx_strand_id
1 'polypeptide(L)'
;MELEFVLKFSGSVVVIGIVGLFLHLYNVLVRKPERLRSVLRKQGISGPSPLPLLGNILEIKKLKTAVASAPMCGPPATHNCGSTLFPFFEEWQKRYGKLEFC
;
A
#
# COMPACT_ATOMS: atom_id res chain seq x y z
N MET A 1 27.08 -21.04 -37.27
CA MET A 1 27.79 -20.39 -36.15
C MET A 1 27.31 -18.96 -35.94
N GLU A 2 27.22 -18.13 -36.98
CA GLU A 2 26.76 -16.73 -36.89
C GLU A 2 25.35 -16.54 -36.28
N LEU A 3 24.36 -17.33 -36.71
CA LEU A 3 22.97 -17.18 -36.25
C LEU A 3 22.80 -17.49 -34.75
N GLU A 4 23.51 -18.51 -34.25
CA GLU A 4 23.55 -18.89 -32.84
C GLU A 4 24.14 -17.79 -31.95
N PHE A 5 25.16 -17.08 -32.46
CA PHE A 5 25.80 -15.98 -31.76
C PHE A 5 24.86 -14.77 -31.66
N VAL A 6 24.18 -14.41 -32.75
CA VAL A 6 23.22 -13.30 -32.80
C VAL A 6 22.01 -13.56 -31.88
N LEU A 7 21.51 -14.80 -31.84
CA LEU A 7 20.39 -15.17 -30.97
C LEU A 7 20.75 -15.09 -29.47
N LYS A 8 21.95 -15.56 -29.10
CA LYS A 8 22.44 -15.48 -27.71
C LYS A 8 22.69 -14.04 -27.27
N PHE A 9 23.26 -13.22 -28.15
CA PHE A 9 23.52 -11.82 -27.87
C PHE A 9 22.21 -11.02 -27.72
N SER A 10 21.27 -11.20 -28.64
CA SER A 10 19.95 -10.55 -28.56
C SER A 10 19.16 -11.00 -27.32
N GLY A 11 19.21 -12.29 -26.98
CA GLY A 11 18.62 -12.81 -25.74
C GLY A 11 19.21 -12.16 -24.48
N SER A 12 20.54 -12.01 -24.41
CA SER A 12 21.22 -11.35 -23.28
C SER A 12 20.78 -9.90 -23.12
N VAL A 13 20.70 -9.13 -24.22
CA VAL A 13 20.25 -7.73 -24.20
C VAL A 13 18.81 -7.62 -23.70
N VAL A 14 17.91 -8.51 -24.15
CA VAL A 14 16.52 -8.55 -23.69
C VAL A 14 16.45 -8.85 -22.19
N VAL A 15 17.23 -9.81 -21.69
CA VAL A 15 17.27 -10.14 -20.25
C VAL A 15 17.74 -8.95 -19.43
N ILE A 16 18.81 -8.26 -19.86
CA ILE A 16 19.31 -7.06 -19.16
C ILE A 16 18.24 -5.96 -19.13
N GLY A 17 17.54 -5.75 -20.25
CA GLY A 17 16.43 -4.79 -20.33
C GLY A 17 15.30 -5.12 -19.35
N ILE A 18 14.90 -6.39 -19.27
CA ILE A 18 13.86 -6.86 -18.35
C ILE A 18 14.31 -6.67 -16.89
N VAL A 19 15.53 -7.06 -16.54
CA VAL A 19 16.07 -6.88 -15.19
C VAL A 19 16.13 -5.39 -14.82
N GLY A 20 16.60 -4.54 -15.74
CA GLY A 20 16.61 -3.09 -15.56
C GLY A 20 15.22 -2.51 -15.32
N LEU A 21 14.21 -2.98 -16.06
CA LEU A 21 12.82 -2.60 -15.87
C LEU A 21 12.30 -2.99 -14.49
N PHE A 22 12.55 -4.22 -14.03
CA PHE A 22 12.15 -4.66 -12.69
C PHE A 22 12.83 -3.85 -11.57
N LEU A 23 14.13 -3.55 -11.71
CA LEU A 23 14.84 -2.71 -10.75
C LEU A 23 14.29 -1.28 -10.72
N HIS A 24 13.95 -0.72 -11.89
CA HIS A 24 13.32 0.59 -11.97
C HIS A 24 11.95 0.59 -11.28
N LEU A 25 11.09 -0.39 -11.61
CA LEU A 25 9.78 -0.56 -10.99
C LEU A 25 9.89 -0.70 -9.47
N TYR A 26 10.81 -1.52 -8.97
CA TYR A 26 11.05 -1.67 -7.54
C TYR A 26 11.48 -0.36 -6.87
N ASN A 27 12.40 0.39 -7.49
CA ASN A 27 12.84 1.67 -6.95
C ASN A 27 11.69 2.69 -6.86
N VAL A 28 10.80 2.71 -7.85
CA VAL A 28 9.65 3.64 -7.87
C VAL A 28 8.55 3.19 -6.92
N LEU A 29 8.19 1.90 -6.91
CA LEU A 29 7.05 1.36 -6.17
C LEU A 29 7.35 1.08 -4.70
N VAL A 30 8.61 0.82 -4.33
CA VAL A 30 8.98 0.43 -2.96
C VAL A 30 9.91 1.46 -2.32
N ARG A 31 11.04 1.76 -2.95
CA ARG A 31 12.07 2.59 -2.32
C ARG A 31 11.64 4.04 -2.13
N LYS A 32 10.95 4.65 -3.10
CA LYS A 32 10.42 6.02 -2.96
C LYS A 32 9.40 6.16 -1.83
N PRO A 33 8.32 5.35 -1.75
CA PRO A 33 7.35 5.47 -0.67
C PRO A 33 7.94 5.14 0.72
N GLU A 34 8.84 4.16 0.82
CA GLU A 34 9.50 3.83 2.09
C GLU A 34 10.37 4.97 2.62
N ARG A 35 11.02 5.75 1.73
CA ARG A 35 11.76 6.95 2.14
C ARG A 35 10.84 8.00 2.77
N LEU A 36 9.73 8.31 2.12
CA LEU A 36 8.76 9.28 2.66
C LEU A 36 8.22 8.82 4.02
N ARG A 37 7.96 7.53 4.17
CA ARG A 37 7.48 6.97 5.44
C ARG A 37 8.50 6.92 6.53
N SER A 38 9.76 6.69 6.21
CA SER A 38 10.83 6.80 7.19
C SER A 38 10.87 8.22 7.76
N VAL A 39 10.66 9.25 6.92
CA VAL A 39 10.57 10.64 7.38
C VAL A 39 9.33 10.86 8.26
N LEU A 40 8.15 10.39 7.85
CA LEU A 40 6.92 10.50 8.66
C LEU A 40 7.04 9.78 10.02
N ARG A 41 7.63 8.57 10.02
CA ARG A 41 7.83 7.79 11.24
C ARG A 41 8.82 8.47 12.20
N LYS A 42 9.84 9.16 11.67
CA LYS A 42 10.73 10.00 12.49
C LYS A 42 10.02 11.19 13.13
N GLN A 43 8.92 11.68 12.53
CA GLN A 43 8.07 12.72 13.10
C GLN A 43 7.05 12.16 14.12
N GLY A 44 7.10 10.86 14.44
CA GLY A 44 6.12 10.21 15.30
C GLY A 44 4.82 9.80 14.59
N ILE A 45 4.71 10.08 13.28
CA ILE A 45 3.54 9.69 12.48
C ILE A 45 3.73 8.24 12.06
N SER A 46 3.15 7.33 12.85
CA SER A 46 3.06 5.92 12.52
C SER A 46 1.85 5.64 11.65
N GLY A 47 1.91 4.60 10.82
CA GLY A 47 0.80 4.24 9.94
C GLY A 47 0.88 2.80 9.43
N PRO A 48 -0.17 2.34 8.73
CA PRO A 48 -0.28 0.97 8.28
C PRO A 48 0.76 0.61 7.23
N SER A 49 1.33 -0.60 7.36
CA SER A 49 2.23 -1.17 6.37
C SER A 49 1.45 -1.58 5.11
N PRO A 50 1.86 -1.14 3.91
CA PRO A 50 1.15 -1.39 2.68
C PRO A 50 1.63 -2.69 2.07
N LEU A 51 0.79 -3.24 1.20
CA LEU A 51 1.26 -4.23 0.26
C LEU A 51 2.02 -3.54 -0.89
N PRO A 52 3.06 -4.21 -1.44
CA PRO A 52 3.71 -3.75 -2.66
C PRO A 52 2.65 -3.62 -3.78
N LEU A 53 2.74 -2.54 -4.56
CA LEU A 53 1.79 -2.11 -5.62
C LEU A 53 0.41 -1.62 -5.17
N LEU A 54 -0.32 -2.40 -4.36
CA LEU A 54 -1.72 -2.10 -4.04
C LEU A 54 -1.90 -1.19 -2.82
N GLY A 55 -0.84 -0.95 -2.06
CA GLY A 55 -0.92 -0.07 -0.90
C GLY A 55 -1.79 -0.67 0.21
N ASN A 56 -2.58 0.20 0.83
CA ASN A 56 -3.56 -0.16 1.87
C ASN A 56 -4.98 -0.36 1.30
N ILE A 57 -5.15 -0.32 -0.02
CA ILE A 57 -6.47 -0.39 -0.67
C ILE A 57 -7.16 -1.72 -0.38
N LEU A 58 -6.41 -2.82 -0.33
CA LEU A 58 -6.95 -4.14 0.00
C LEU A 58 -7.53 -4.18 1.42
N GLU A 59 -6.82 -3.58 2.38
CA GLU A 59 -7.26 -3.47 3.76
C GLU A 59 -8.54 -2.62 3.83
N ILE A 60 -8.54 -1.43 3.24
CA ILE A 60 -9.70 -0.55 3.17
C ILE A 60 -10.91 -1.26 2.56
N LYS A 61 -10.71 -2.02 1.47
CA LYS A 61 -11.79 -2.77 0.81
C LYS A 61 -12.34 -3.86 1.74
N LYS A 62 -11.49 -4.61 2.44
CA LYS A 62 -11.91 -5.63 3.42
C LYS A 62 -12.73 -5.02 4.55
N LEU A 63 -12.28 -3.90 5.13
CA LEU A 63 -13.00 -3.20 6.18
C LEU A 63 -14.34 -2.66 5.68
N LYS A 64 -14.38 -2.09 4.47
CA LYS A 64 -15.63 -1.61 3.86
C LYS A 64 -16.63 -2.74 3.62
N THR A 65 -16.18 -3.90 3.12
CA THR A 65 -17.07 -5.06 2.92
C THR A 65 -17.58 -5.63 4.25
N ALA A 66 -16.75 -5.65 5.29
CA ALA A 66 -17.14 -6.13 6.61
C ALA A 66 -18.23 -5.25 7.25
N VAL A 67 -18.11 -3.92 7.12
CA VAL A 67 -19.13 -2.99 7.62
C VAL A 67 -20.42 -3.06 6.79
N ALA A 68 -20.33 -3.24 5.48
CA ALA A 68 -21.52 -3.40 4.63
C ALA A 68 -22.30 -4.70 4.92
N SER A 69 -21.64 -5.74 5.44
CA SER A 69 -22.29 -7.00 5.83
C SER A 69 -22.87 -7.00 7.26
N ALA A 70 -22.60 -5.96 8.05
CA ALA A 70 -23.12 -5.88 9.42
C ALA A 70 -24.61 -5.50 9.39
N PRO A 71 -25.50 -6.20 10.12
CA PRO A 71 -26.91 -5.85 10.18
C PRO A 71 -27.07 -4.49 10.85
N MET A 72 -27.54 -3.49 10.10
CA MET A 72 -27.97 -2.21 10.66
C MET A 72 -29.31 -2.38 11.36
N CYS A 73 -29.28 -2.84 12.61
CA CYS A 73 -30.46 -2.87 13.46
C CYS A 73 -30.69 -1.48 14.06
N GLY A 74 -31.65 -0.74 13.50
CA GLY A 74 -32.20 0.49 14.08
C GLY A 74 -31.66 1.81 13.50
N PRO A 75 -32.36 2.93 13.75
CA PRO A 75 -31.88 4.26 13.37
C PRO A 75 -30.50 4.53 13.98
N PRO A 76 -29.59 5.22 13.27
CA PRO A 76 -28.24 5.43 13.73
C PRO A 76 -28.26 6.12 15.11
N ALA A 77 -27.77 5.43 16.13
CA ALA A 77 -27.75 5.91 17.51
C ALA A 77 -26.87 7.16 17.70
N THR A 78 -26.07 7.53 16.69
CA THR A 78 -25.14 8.67 16.73
C THR A 78 -25.07 9.36 15.38
N HIS A 79 -24.90 10.69 15.37
CA HIS A 79 -24.64 11.51 14.17
C HIS A 79 -23.21 11.31 13.60
N ASN A 80 -22.60 10.13 13.79
CA ASN A 80 -21.26 9.84 13.31
C ASN A 80 -21.30 9.44 11.83
N CYS A 81 -21.48 10.43 10.95
CA CYS A 81 -21.42 10.21 9.50
C CYS A 81 -20.02 9.75 9.05
N GLY A 82 -18.97 10.08 9.83
CA GLY A 82 -17.59 9.72 9.54
C GLY A 82 -17.35 8.22 9.53
N SER A 83 -17.88 7.48 10.52
CA SER A 83 -17.76 6.02 10.58
C SER A 83 -18.49 5.30 9.45
N THR A 84 -19.56 5.90 8.92
CA THR A 84 -20.32 5.35 7.79
C THR A 84 -19.58 5.57 6.45
N LEU A 85 -18.98 6.76 6.27
CA LEU A 85 -18.25 7.09 5.04
C LEU A 85 -16.85 6.45 5.00
N PHE A 86 -16.19 6.37 6.15
CA PHE A 86 -14.81 5.90 6.28
C PHE A 86 -14.68 4.89 7.44
N PRO A 87 -15.21 3.66 7.26
CA PRO A 87 -15.24 2.65 8.32
C PRO A 87 -13.87 2.21 8.83
N PHE A 88 -12.80 2.49 8.08
CA PHE A 88 -11.41 2.19 8.48
C PHE A 88 -10.78 3.27 9.37
N PHE A 89 -11.36 4.47 9.42
CA PHE A 89 -10.74 5.62 10.08
C PHE A 89 -10.68 5.46 11.60
N GLU A 90 -11.76 5.00 12.23
CA GLU A 90 -11.77 4.78 13.69
C GLU A 90 -10.75 3.74 14.13
N GLU A 91 -10.62 2.64 13.39
CA GLU A 91 -9.67 1.58 13.69
C GLU A 91 -8.22 2.08 13.54
N TRP A 92 -7.94 2.85 12.49
CA TRP A 92 -6.62 3.43 12.29
C TRP A 92 -6.28 4.51 13.30
N GLN A 93 -7.27 5.31 13.73
CA GLN A 93 -7.09 6.28 14.81
C GLN A 93 -6.77 5.58 16.14
N LYS A 94 -7.45 4.48 16.47
CA LYS A 94 -7.14 3.69 17.67
C LYS A 94 -5.73 3.09 17.62
N ARG A 95 -5.31 2.55 16.47
CA ARG A 95 -4.02 1.86 16.32
C ARG A 95 -2.82 2.79 16.15
N TYR A 96 -3.00 3.90 15.44
CA TYR A 96 -1.90 4.77 15.01
C TYR A 96 -2.07 6.23 15.47
N GLY A 97 -3.26 6.62 15.92
CA GLY A 97 -3.58 7.99 16.33
C GLY A 97 -3.07 8.37 17.72
N LYS A 98 -2.61 7.38 18.52
CA LYS A 98 -1.88 7.67 19.75
C LYS A 98 -0.46 8.10 19.38
N LEU A 99 -0.30 9.41 19.15
CA LEU A 99 1.01 10.02 19.03
C LEU A 99 1.67 9.92 20.40
N GLU A 100 2.68 9.07 20.52
CA GLU A 100 3.55 8.98 21.70
C GLU A 100 4.42 10.25 21.73
N PHE A 101 3.80 11.40 22.02
CA PHE A 101 4.54 12.58 22.44
C PHE A 101 5.00 12.33 23.88
N CYS A 102 6.31 12.16 24.03
CA CYS A 102 7.00 12.27 25.31
C CYS A 102 7.24 13.75 25.61
#